data_AF-A0A401MVS5-F1
#
_entry.id   AF-A0A401MVS5-F1
#
_cell.length_a   1.000
_cell.length_b   1.000
_cell.length_c   1.000
_cell.angle_alpha   90.00
_cell.angle_beta   90.00
_cell.angle_gamma   90.00
#
_symmetry.space_group_name_H-M   'P 1'
#
loop_
_entity.id
_entity.type
_entity.pdbx_description
1 polymer ?
#
loop_
_entity_poly.entity_id
_entity_poly.type
_entity_poly.pdbx_seq_one_letter_code
_entity_poly.pdbx_strand_id
1 'polypeptide(L)'
;MDDLLADLPLDRVWEVHLAGGSEYRGYWLDAHSGLPDDDLLALADRILPRLPALRAVLFEVTPSAVPDLDVGAVRELLVVMREMWRPQVPLARLAPPHPADVPHPTRGKTTAPCDWELALGSLAVGRDPGTPLAQELATDPAIGLLRDLVAEFRGSALTGTLRYTMRLLFLTLGPVGMGELLSSYTRSCPPRLFASEEAFAFADHLLEARPPVPWLTDVVQLDLGLLRARLEGSPCTVGLRTDPTALLTDLGAGRLPVAPPQGHFRVRLVDDGAPA
;
A
#
# COMPACT_ATOMS: atom_id res chain seq x y z
N MET A 1 22.32 6.54 -11.38
CA MET A 1 21.64 7.66 -10.69
C MET A 1 21.95 8.98 -11.38
N ASP A 2 23.23 9.33 -11.55
CA ASP A 2 23.62 10.59 -12.21
C ASP A 2 23.08 10.73 -13.65
N ASP A 3 23.03 9.63 -14.41
CA ASP A 3 22.44 9.62 -15.76
C ASP A 3 20.92 9.91 -15.74
N LEU A 4 20.18 9.29 -14.81
CA LEU A 4 18.74 9.55 -14.64
C LEU A 4 18.47 11.01 -14.27
N LEU A 5 19.26 11.57 -13.36
CA LEU A 5 19.13 12.96 -12.92
C LEU A 5 19.50 13.96 -14.03
N ALA A 6 20.36 13.55 -14.98
CA ALA A 6 20.70 14.37 -16.15
C ALA A 6 19.53 14.46 -17.15
N ASP A 7 18.70 13.42 -17.23
CA ASP A 7 17.54 13.35 -18.13
C ASP A 7 16.28 14.02 -17.54
N LEU A 8 16.26 14.30 -16.22
CA LEU A 8 15.14 14.98 -15.56
C LEU A 8 15.15 16.49 -15.85
N PRO A 9 13.98 17.10 -16.13
CA PRO A 9 13.86 18.55 -16.27
C PRO A 9 13.93 19.22 -14.88
N LEU A 10 15.15 19.41 -14.36
CA LEU A 10 15.42 19.93 -13.01
C LEU A 10 14.80 21.32 -12.76
N ASP A 11 14.59 22.10 -13.81
CA ASP A 11 13.91 23.40 -13.78
C ASP A 11 12.42 23.31 -13.44
N ARG A 12 11.84 22.10 -13.47
CA ARG A 12 10.42 21.83 -13.15
C ARG A 12 10.23 21.20 -11.78
N VAL A 13 11.31 20.82 -11.10
CA VAL A 13 11.24 20.25 -9.75
C VAL A 13 10.99 21.38 -8.75
N TRP A 14 9.81 21.35 -8.14
CA TRP A 14 9.35 22.36 -7.18
C TRP A 14 9.31 21.85 -5.74
N GLU A 15 9.36 20.54 -5.56
CA GLU A 15 9.29 19.87 -4.27
C GLU A 15 10.20 18.63 -4.29
N VAL A 16 10.90 18.38 -3.18
CA VAL A 16 11.72 17.18 -2.97
C VAL A 16 11.32 16.53 -1.66
N HIS A 17 11.09 15.22 -1.69
CA HIS A 17 10.84 14.40 -0.52
C HIS A 17 12.11 13.62 -0.20
N LEU A 18 12.53 13.69 1.06
CA LEU A 18 13.62 12.89 1.62
C LEU A 18 12.99 11.90 2.59
N ALA A 19 13.19 10.62 2.32
CA ALA A 19 12.64 9.55 3.12
C ALA A 19 13.72 8.51 3.41
N GLY A 20 13.67 7.91 4.58
CA GLY A 20 14.45 6.71 4.85
C GLY A 20 13.93 5.52 4.04
N GLY A 21 14.81 4.58 3.72
CA GLY A 21 14.46 3.36 2.99
C GLY A 21 14.87 2.11 3.75
N SER A 22 14.65 0.96 3.12
CA SER A 22 15.14 -0.32 3.63
C SER A 22 15.60 -1.21 2.48
N GLU A 23 16.64 -2.00 2.73
CA GLU A 23 17.06 -3.01 1.78
C GLU A 23 16.16 -4.24 1.88
N TYR A 24 15.69 -4.72 0.74
CA TYR A 24 14.96 -5.97 0.62
C TYR A 24 15.40 -6.73 -0.63
N ARG A 25 15.98 -7.91 -0.43
CA ARG A 25 16.49 -8.81 -1.49
C ARG A 25 17.45 -8.12 -2.47
N GLY A 26 18.34 -7.27 -1.98
CA GLY A 26 19.32 -6.56 -2.81
C GLY A 26 18.75 -5.34 -3.55
N TYR A 27 17.52 -4.93 -3.24
CA TYR A 27 16.91 -3.69 -3.74
C TYR A 27 16.68 -2.72 -2.59
N TRP A 28 16.84 -1.44 -2.86
CA TRP A 28 16.48 -0.38 -1.92
C TRP A 28 15.01 0.00 -2.13
N LEU A 29 14.20 -0.18 -1.09
CA LEU A 29 12.77 0.15 -1.11
C LEU A 29 12.55 1.56 -0.58
N ASP A 30 11.67 2.29 -1.26
CA ASP A 30 11.13 3.56 -0.78
C ASP A 30 10.08 3.30 0.31
N ALA A 31 10.56 2.81 1.45
CA ALA A 31 9.72 2.31 2.54
C ALA A 31 9.25 3.42 3.50
N HIS A 32 9.78 4.63 3.35
CA HIS A 32 9.55 5.78 4.24
C HIS A 32 9.74 5.38 5.70
N SER A 33 10.82 4.64 5.93
CA SER A 33 11.17 4.02 7.20
C SER A 33 12.40 4.68 7.77
N GLY A 34 12.29 5.25 8.96
CA GLY A 34 13.44 5.84 9.66
C GLY A 34 13.94 7.15 9.02
N LEU A 35 15.20 7.46 9.30
CA LEU A 35 15.90 8.63 8.78
C LEU A 35 16.57 8.28 7.44
N PRO A 36 16.72 9.25 6.51
CA PRO A 36 17.59 9.08 5.35
C PRO A 36 19.04 8.83 5.78
N ASP A 37 19.74 7.98 5.06
CA ASP A 37 21.15 7.66 5.32
C ASP A 37 22.10 8.73 4.76
N ASP A 38 23.39 8.62 5.12
CA ASP A 38 24.42 9.57 4.72
C ASP A 38 24.60 9.64 3.20
N ASP A 39 24.41 8.52 2.49
CA ASP A 39 24.53 8.45 1.03
C ASP A 39 23.39 9.24 0.36
N LEU A 40 22.16 9.12 0.85
CA LEU A 40 21.02 9.89 0.39
C LEU A 40 21.15 11.38 0.74
N LEU A 41 21.66 11.71 1.93
CA LEU A 41 21.93 13.10 2.31
C LEU A 41 23.03 13.72 1.44
N ALA A 42 24.09 12.98 1.13
CA ALA A 42 25.13 13.42 0.20
C ALA A 42 24.61 13.59 -1.23
N LEU A 43 23.65 12.75 -1.66
CA LEU A 43 22.95 12.95 -2.92
C LEU A 43 22.10 14.22 -2.91
N ALA A 44 21.35 14.46 -1.84
CA ALA A 44 20.53 15.65 -1.66
C ALA A 44 21.38 16.93 -1.71
N ASP A 45 22.51 16.98 -0.99
CA ASP A 45 23.42 18.13 -0.99
C ASP A 45 23.93 18.49 -2.40
N ARG A 46 24.16 17.47 -3.24
CA ARG A 46 24.58 17.67 -4.65
C ARG A 46 23.45 18.13 -5.56
N ILE A 47 22.21 17.67 -5.34
CA ILE A 47 21.08 17.93 -6.25
C ILE A 47 20.35 19.22 -5.91
N LEU A 48 20.03 19.45 -4.64
CA LEU A 48 19.17 20.57 -4.22
C LEU A 48 19.63 21.94 -4.76
N PRO A 49 20.94 22.26 -4.82
CA PRO A 49 21.42 23.52 -5.41
C PRO A 49 21.13 23.68 -6.92
N ARG A 50 20.89 22.57 -7.63
CA ARG A 50 20.64 22.51 -9.08
C ARG A 50 19.15 22.66 -9.45
N LEU A 51 18.27 22.83 -8.46
CA LEU A 51 16.81 22.89 -8.65
C LEU A 51 16.31 24.35 -8.56
N PRO A 52 16.30 25.14 -9.66
CA PRO A 52 15.98 26.57 -9.61
C PRO A 52 14.52 26.87 -9.27
N ALA A 53 13.62 25.89 -9.46
CA ALA A 53 12.21 26.00 -9.14
C ALA A 53 11.83 25.43 -7.75
N LEU A 54 12.80 24.94 -6.97
CA LEU A 54 12.53 24.31 -5.68
C LEU A 54 11.87 25.30 -4.70
N ARG A 55 10.82 24.82 -4.01
CA ARG A 55 10.02 25.57 -3.03
C ARG A 55 9.90 24.86 -1.69
N ALA A 56 10.07 23.54 -1.66
CA ALA A 56 9.94 22.76 -0.44
C ALA A 56 10.85 21.54 -0.48
N VAL A 57 11.42 21.22 0.69
CA VAL A 57 12.11 19.95 0.96
C VAL A 57 11.43 19.35 2.19
N LEU A 58 10.83 18.16 2.03
CA LEU A 58 10.04 17.50 3.07
C LEU A 58 10.78 16.27 3.57
N PHE A 59 10.71 16.03 4.88
CA PHE A 59 11.05 14.74 5.45
C PHE A 59 9.77 13.91 5.46
N GLU A 60 9.76 12.80 4.73
CA GLU A 60 8.61 11.90 4.62
C GLU A 60 8.88 10.61 5.41
N VAL A 61 7.91 10.25 6.25
CA VAL A 61 7.97 9.05 7.08
C VAL A 61 6.57 8.49 7.29
N THR A 62 6.47 7.16 7.25
CA THR A 62 5.20 6.48 7.54
C THR A 62 4.82 6.60 9.02
N PRO A 63 3.52 6.72 9.36
CA PRO A 63 3.07 6.81 10.75
C PRO A 63 3.56 5.66 11.64
N SER A 64 3.73 4.47 11.08
CA SER A 64 4.23 3.28 11.78
C SER A 64 5.70 3.39 12.19
N ALA A 65 6.51 4.18 11.48
CA ALA A 65 7.93 4.36 11.79
C ALA A 65 8.17 5.48 12.82
N VAL A 66 7.20 6.38 13.03
CA VAL A 66 7.32 7.52 13.95
C VAL A 66 7.67 7.12 15.40
N PRO A 67 7.07 6.06 16.00
CA PRO A 67 7.40 5.66 17.37
C PRO A 67 8.86 5.29 17.60
N ASP A 68 9.55 4.83 16.55
CA ASP A 68 10.94 4.37 16.62
C ASP A 68 11.96 5.48 16.29
N LEU A 69 11.49 6.67 15.93
CA LEU A 69 12.36 7.80 15.63
C LEU A 69 12.83 8.51 16.90
N ASP A 70 14.13 8.79 16.97
CA ASP A 70 14.67 9.71 17.95
C ASP A 70 14.35 11.17 17.58
N VAL A 71 13.71 11.89 18.50
CA VAL A 71 13.28 13.28 18.29
C VAL A 71 14.49 14.22 18.10
N GLY A 72 15.61 13.94 18.75
CA GLY A 72 16.85 14.70 18.60
C GLY A 72 17.42 14.54 17.18
N ALA A 73 17.53 13.31 16.71
CA ALA A 73 18.00 12.98 15.37
C ALA A 73 17.08 13.57 14.28
N VAL A 74 15.75 13.54 14.47
CA VAL A 74 14.81 14.23 13.55
C VAL A 74 15.07 15.73 13.53
N ARG A 75 15.30 16.36 14.68
CA ARG A 75 15.64 17.79 14.75
C ARG A 75 16.94 18.08 13.99
N GLU A 76 17.97 17.27 14.19
CA GLU A 76 19.25 17.41 13.49
C GLU A 76 19.08 17.28 11.98
N LEU A 77 18.34 16.27 11.52
CA LEU A 77 17.98 16.11 10.12
C LEU A 77 17.30 17.37 9.55
N LEU A 78 16.30 17.91 10.24
CA LEU A 78 15.59 19.11 9.78
C LEU A 78 16.52 20.34 9.69
N VAL A 79 17.52 20.44 10.57
CA VAL A 79 18.56 21.47 10.48
C VAL A 79 19.43 21.24 9.24
N VAL A 80 19.92 20.01 9.03
CA VAL A 80 20.74 19.65 7.86
C VAL A 80 19.99 19.94 6.56
N MET A 81 18.72 19.53 6.46
CA MET A 81 17.86 19.81 5.30
C MET A 81 17.70 21.30 5.04
N ARG A 82 17.53 22.11 6.08
CA ARG A 82 17.44 23.56 5.96
C ARG A 82 18.75 24.17 5.44
N GLU A 83 19.90 23.69 5.89
CA GLU A 83 21.20 24.21 5.44
C GLU A 83 21.51 23.83 3.98
N MET A 84 21.10 22.63 3.55
CA MET A 84 21.19 22.21 2.14
C MET A 84 20.24 23.01 1.26
N TRP A 85 19.06 23.36 1.75
CA TRP A 85 18.09 24.14 1.00
C TRP A 85 18.40 25.65 1.06
N ARG A 86 19.08 26.13 0.01
CA ARG A 86 19.31 27.56 -0.21
C ARG A 86 18.31 28.11 -1.23
N PRO A 87 17.18 28.71 -0.79
CA PRO A 87 16.18 29.22 -1.72
C PRO A 87 16.80 30.29 -2.61
N GLN A 88 16.66 30.14 -3.93
CA GLN A 88 17.09 31.17 -4.87
C GLN A 88 16.15 32.37 -4.78
N VAL A 89 16.71 33.55 -4.55
CA VAL A 89 15.97 34.81 -4.52
C VAL A 89 16.50 35.72 -5.62
N PRO A 90 15.66 36.19 -6.56
CA PRO A 90 14.22 35.93 -6.67
C PRO A 90 13.89 34.50 -7.11
N LEU A 91 12.77 33.96 -6.63
CA LEU A 91 12.30 32.64 -7.04
C LEU A 91 11.99 32.64 -8.55
N ALA A 92 12.54 31.67 -9.28
CA ALA A 92 12.27 31.53 -10.72
C ALA A 92 10.77 31.39 -10.97
N ARG A 93 10.21 32.08 -11.97
CA ARG A 93 8.80 31.92 -12.33
C ARG A 93 8.57 30.47 -12.77
N LEU A 94 7.56 29.81 -12.20
CA LEU A 94 7.20 28.45 -12.63
C LEU A 94 6.88 28.49 -14.13
N ALA A 95 7.56 27.64 -14.90
CA ALA A 95 7.23 27.45 -16.29
C ALA A 95 5.76 26.99 -16.38
N PRO A 96 4.96 27.52 -17.31
CA PRO A 96 3.63 26.96 -17.55
C PRO A 96 3.76 25.46 -17.87
N PRO A 97 2.76 24.64 -17.52
CA PRO A 97 2.74 23.25 -17.93
C PRO A 97 2.74 23.21 -19.46
N HIS A 98 3.91 22.97 -20.03
CA HIS A 98 4.02 22.60 -21.42
C HIS A 98 3.35 21.22 -21.51
N PRO A 99 2.31 21.02 -22.35
CA PRO A 99 1.95 19.67 -22.73
C PRO A 99 3.25 19.00 -23.14
N ALA A 100 3.52 17.81 -22.60
CA ALA A 100 4.67 17.05 -23.06
C ALA A 100 4.56 17.02 -24.58
N ASP A 101 5.50 17.65 -25.28
CA ASP A 101 5.63 17.42 -26.71
C ASP A 101 5.86 15.93 -26.79
N VAL A 102 4.81 15.18 -27.14
CA VAL A 102 4.92 13.74 -27.34
C VAL A 102 6.01 13.63 -28.38
N PRO A 103 7.21 13.14 -28.05
CA PRO A 103 8.25 13.02 -29.02
C PRO A 103 7.64 12.18 -30.13
N HIS A 104 7.50 12.74 -31.33
CA HIS A 104 7.22 11.91 -32.49
C HIS A 104 8.33 10.88 -32.49
N PRO A 105 8.02 9.57 -32.36
CA PRO A 105 9.04 8.56 -32.15
C PRO A 105 10.01 8.66 -33.32
N THR A 106 11.20 9.19 -33.03
CA THR A 106 12.34 9.20 -33.93
C THR A 106 12.60 7.74 -34.25
N ARG A 107 12.33 7.34 -35.50
CA ARG A 107 12.45 5.97 -36.05
C ARG A 107 13.40 5.08 -35.23
N GLY A 108 12.82 4.43 -34.25
CA GLY A 108 13.40 3.55 -33.26
C GLY A 108 12.21 3.00 -32.51
N LYS A 109 12.13 1.68 -32.32
CA LYS A 109 10.99 1.02 -31.68
C LYS A 109 10.97 1.38 -30.19
N THR A 110 10.53 2.58 -29.84
CA THR A 110 10.24 2.93 -28.45
C THR A 110 8.87 2.38 -28.13
N THR A 111 8.81 1.36 -27.28
CA THR A 111 7.56 0.79 -26.77
C THR A 111 6.71 1.88 -26.13
N ALA A 112 5.41 1.92 -26.40
CA ALA A 112 4.55 2.96 -25.85
C ALA A 112 4.43 2.80 -24.32
N PRO A 113 4.25 3.89 -23.55
CA PRO A 113 4.07 3.81 -22.09
C PRO A 113 2.93 2.88 -21.67
N CYS A 114 1.82 2.86 -22.41
CA CYS A 114 0.69 1.97 -22.11
C CYS A 114 1.04 0.48 -22.29
N ASP A 115 1.92 0.15 -23.23
CA ASP A 115 2.39 -1.23 -23.44
C ASP A 115 3.28 -1.66 -22.26
N TRP A 116 4.10 -0.73 -21.75
CA TRP A 116 4.90 -0.93 -20.54
C TRP A 116 4.05 -1.13 -19.30
N GLU A 117 3.09 -0.23 -19.06
CA GLU A 117 2.17 -0.31 -17.93
C GLU A 117 1.38 -1.62 -17.93
N LEU A 118 0.86 -2.02 -19.10
CA LEU A 118 0.12 -3.27 -19.24
C LEU A 118 1.01 -4.50 -18.99
N ALA A 119 2.22 -4.53 -19.58
CA ALA A 119 3.14 -5.65 -19.44
C ALA A 119 3.64 -5.80 -17.99
N LEU A 120 4.18 -4.72 -17.42
CA LEU A 120 4.68 -4.70 -16.05
C LEU A 120 3.57 -4.96 -15.04
N GLY A 121 2.42 -4.28 -15.19
CA GLY A 121 1.27 -4.46 -14.31
C GLY A 121 0.74 -5.89 -14.32
N SER A 122 0.63 -6.53 -15.50
CA SER A 122 0.24 -7.93 -15.61
C SER A 122 1.23 -8.85 -14.91
N LEU A 123 2.53 -8.67 -15.16
CA LEU A 123 3.57 -9.48 -14.55
C LEU A 123 3.61 -9.32 -13.03
N ALA A 124 3.47 -8.09 -12.52
CA ALA A 124 3.47 -7.77 -11.09
C ALA A 124 2.29 -8.42 -10.35
N VAL A 125 1.18 -8.71 -11.03
CA VAL A 125 0.05 -9.45 -10.44
C VAL A 125 0.05 -10.95 -10.81
N GLY A 126 1.15 -11.46 -11.34
CA GLY A 126 1.34 -12.89 -11.66
C GLY A 126 0.62 -13.35 -12.93
N ARG A 127 0.27 -12.43 -13.83
CA ARG A 127 -0.33 -12.72 -15.15
C ARG A 127 0.70 -12.56 -16.25
N ASP A 128 0.61 -13.40 -17.27
CA ASP A 128 1.43 -13.27 -18.48
C ASP A 128 0.54 -12.78 -19.63
N PRO A 129 0.74 -11.55 -20.14
CA PRO A 129 0.01 -11.04 -21.29
C PRO A 129 0.52 -11.60 -22.63
N GLY A 130 1.61 -12.37 -22.64
CA GLY A 130 2.14 -13.03 -23.84
C GLY A 130 2.78 -12.08 -24.86
N THR A 131 3.08 -10.84 -24.47
CA THR A 131 3.71 -9.85 -25.35
C THR A 131 5.24 -10.02 -25.37
N PRO A 132 5.94 -9.62 -26.45
CA PRO A 132 7.40 -9.65 -26.49
C PRO A 132 8.04 -8.86 -25.34
N LEU A 133 7.47 -7.71 -24.99
CA LEU A 133 7.94 -6.92 -23.84
C LEU A 133 7.76 -7.69 -22.53
N ALA A 134 6.63 -8.38 -22.32
CA ALA A 134 6.45 -9.15 -21.09
C ALA A 134 7.42 -10.32 -20.99
N GLN A 135 7.79 -10.96 -22.10
CA GLN A 135 8.80 -12.01 -22.12
C GLN A 135 10.19 -11.48 -21.75
N GLU A 136 10.54 -10.29 -22.24
CA GLU A 136 11.78 -9.60 -21.86
C GLU A 136 11.78 -9.29 -20.36
N LEU A 137 10.73 -8.61 -19.87
CA LEU A 137 10.62 -8.21 -18.47
C LEU A 137 10.52 -9.37 -17.49
N ALA A 138 9.92 -10.50 -17.89
CA ALA A 138 9.79 -11.68 -17.03
C ALA A 138 11.14 -12.27 -16.62
N THR A 139 12.24 -11.92 -17.31
CA THR A 139 13.60 -12.34 -16.94
C THR A 139 14.22 -11.49 -15.83
N ASP A 140 13.64 -10.33 -15.53
CA ASP A 140 14.14 -9.43 -14.49
C ASP A 140 13.74 -9.97 -13.09
N PRO A 141 14.71 -10.20 -12.18
CA PRO A 141 14.41 -10.64 -10.81
C PRO A 141 13.52 -9.65 -10.03
N ALA A 142 13.48 -8.37 -10.41
CA ALA A 142 12.60 -7.37 -9.80
C ALA A 142 11.11 -7.67 -9.98
N ILE A 143 10.72 -8.45 -11.00
CA ILE A 143 9.32 -8.88 -11.16
C ILE A 143 8.86 -9.74 -9.98
N GLY A 144 9.74 -10.61 -9.47
CA GLY A 144 9.46 -11.41 -8.27
C GLY A 144 9.27 -10.53 -7.05
N LEU A 145 10.12 -9.51 -6.89
CA LEU A 145 10.01 -8.51 -5.84
C LEU A 145 8.67 -7.76 -5.89
N LEU A 146 8.28 -7.26 -7.07
CA LEU A 146 7.02 -6.52 -7.23
C LEU A 146 5.80 -7.37 -6.86
N ARG A 147 5.80 -8.66 -7.24
CA ARG A 147 4.73 -9.60 -6.85
C ARG A 147 4.62 -9.74 -5.34
N ASP A 148 5.76 -9.89 -4.67
CA ASP A 148 5.79 -10.04 -3.20
C ASP A 148 5.27 -8.76 -2.53
N LEU A 149 5.73 -7.57 -2.97
CA LEU A 149 5.27 -6.29 -2.45
C LEU A 149 3.76 -6.08 -2.67
N VAL A 150 3.23 -6.44 -3.84
CA VAL A 150 1.78 -6.37 -4.12
C VAL A 150 1.00 -7.34 -3.21
N ALA A 151 1.50 -8.56 -3.00
CA ALA A 151 0.85 -9.54 -2.14
C ALA A 151 0.82 -9.08 -0.67
N GLU A 152 1.94 -8.56 -0.15
CA GLU A 152 2.04 -8.02 1.21
C GLU A 152 1.11 -6.82 1.40
N PHE A 153 1.08 -5.88 0.43
CA PHE A 153 0.19 -4.72 0.51
C PHE A 153 -1.28 -5.14 0.57
N ARG A 154 -1.69 -6.10 -0.27
CA ARG A 154 -3.06 -6.64 -0.26
C ARG A 154 -3.39 -7.35 1.06
N GLY A 155 -2.47 -8.17 1.57
CA GLY A 155 -2.63 -8.83 2.88
C GLY A 155 -2.78 -7.84 4.03
N SER A 156 -1.99 -6.77 4.01
CA SER A 156 -2.08 -5.67 4.98
C SER A 156 -3.43 -4.93 4.88
N ALA A 157 -3.87 -4.60 3.66
CA ALA A 157 -5.17 -3.96 3.43
C ALA A 157 -6.34 -4.81 3.97
N LEU A 158 -6.32 -6.12 3.72
CA LEU A 158 -7.32 -7.06 4.25
C LEU A 158 -7.27 -7.14 5.78
N THR A 159 -6.08 -7.16 6.38
CA THR A 159 -5.92 -7.18 7.84
C THR A 159 -6.45 -5.90 8.50
N GLY A 160 -6.29 -4.75 7.84
CA GLY A 160 -6.79 -3.46 8.31
C GLY A 160 -8.31 -3.29 8.17
N THR A 161 -8.95 -3.97 7.20
CA THR A 161 -10.39 -3.81 6.89
C THR A 161 -11.26 -4.94 7.40
N LEU A 162 -10.75 -6.17 7.45
CA LEU A 162 -11.46 -7.39 7.86
C LEU A 162 -10.79 -8.02 9.09
N ARG A 163 -10.62 -7.21 10.14
CA ARG A 163 -9.81 -7.55 11.33
C ARG A 163 -10.23 -8.87 11.96
N TYR A 164 -11.53 -9.07 12.20
CA TYR A 164 -12.01 -10.27 12.91
C TYR A 164 -11.99 -11.50 12.01
N THR A 165 -12.29 -11.33 10.73
CA THR A 165 -12.25 -12.37 9.70
C THR A 165 -10.82 -12.87 9.50
N MET A 166 -9.86 -11.98 9.28
CA MET A 166 -8.45 -12.34 9.11
C MET A 166 -7.91 -13.06 10.34
N ARG A 167 -8.29 -12.61 11.54
CA ARG A 167 -7.91 -13.26 12.78
C ARG A 167 -8.54 -14.65 12.95
N LEU A 168 -9.82 -14.80 12.66
CA LEU A 168 -10.51 -16.09 12.70
C LEU A 168 -9.87 -17.08 11.73
N LEU A 169 -9.61 -16.65 10.49
CA LEU A 169 -8.95 -17.46 9.46
C LEU A 169 -7.56 -17.89 9.93
N PHE A 170 -6.75 -16.96 10.45
CA PHE A 170 -5.40 -17.27 10.93
C PHE A 170 -5.40 -18.25 12.10
N LEU A 171 -6.27 -18.04 13.09
CA LEU A 171 -6.37 -18.92 14.27
C LEU A 171 -6.89 -20.32 13.93
N THR A 172 -7.69 -20.46 12.87
CA THR A 172 -8.28 -21.74 12.46
C THR A 172 -7.40 -22.51 11.48
N LEU A 173 -6.87 -21.83 10.46
CA LEU A 173 -6.12 -22.45 9.37
C LEU A 173 -4.60 -22.47 9.62
N GLY A 174 -4.12 -21.64 10.55
CA GLY A 174 -2.70 -21.41 10.75
C GLY A 174 -2.04 -20.65 9.58
N PRO A 175 -0.72 -20.42 9.66
CA PRO A 175 0.01 -19.63 8.66
C PRO A 175 -0.01 -20.27 7.27
N VAL A 176 0.09 -21.60 7.18
CA VAL A 176 0.12 -22.33 5.89
C VAL A 176 -1.23 -22.20 5.18
N GLY A 177 -2.33 -22.55 5.85
CA GLY A 177 -3.66 -22.50 5.24
C GLY A 177 -4.10 -21.06 4.92
N MET A 178 -3.70 -20.07 5.73
CA MET A 178 -3.90 -18.66 5.40
C MET A 178 -3.14 -18.26 4.14
N GLY A 179 -1.87 -18.67 4.02
CA GLY A 179 -1.05 -18.41 2.83
C GLY A 179 -1.64 -19.02 1.57
N GLU A 180 -2.15 -20.26 1.64
CA GLU A 180 -2.84 -20.92 0.53
C GLU A 180 -4.12 -20.18 0.11
N LEU A 181 -4.92 -19.74 1.08
CA LEU A 181 -6.16 -19.00 0.85
C LEU A 181 -5.90 -17.64 0.19
N LEU A 182 -4.93 -16.86 0.70
CA LEU A 182 -4.54 -15.59 0.11
C LEU A 182 -3.93 -15.78 -1.28
N SER A 183 -3.13 -16.83 -1.48
CA SER A 183 -2.58 -17.18 -2.80
C SER A 183 -3.70 -17.56 -3.79
N SER A 184 -4.72 -18.29 -3.34
CA SER A 184 -5.89 -18.61 -4.15
C SER A 184 -6.65 -17.35 -4.55
N TYR A 185 -6.91 -16.47 -3.59
CA TYR A 185 -7.60 -15.21 -3.81
C TYR A 185 -6.83 -14.31 -4.80
N THR A 186 -5.54 -14.08 -4.57
CA THR A 186 -4.72 -13.18 -5.40
C THR A 186 -4.59 -13.65 -6.84
N ARG A 187 -4.57 -14.96 -7.09
CA ARG A 187 -4.62 -15.52 -8.45
C ARG A 187 -5.97 -15.31 -9.13
N SER A 188 -7.05 -15.38 -8.36
CA SER A 188 -8.42 -15.34 -8.88
C SER A 188 -8.94 -13.91 -9.09
N CYS A 189 -8.50 -12.97 -8.24
CA CYS A 189 -8.98 -11.60 -8.23
C CYS A 189 -7.83 -10.60 -8.43
N PRO A 190 -7.89 -9.72 -9.46
CA PRO A 190 -6.91 -8.66 -9.61
C PRO A 190 -6.99 -7.68 -8.42
N PRO A 191 -5.90 -6.98 -8.08
CA PRO A 191 -5.91 -5.98 -7.01
C PRO A 191 -6.96 -4.89 -7.23
N ARG A 192 -7.59 -4.45 -6.15
CA ARG A 192 -8.48 -3.28 -6.14
C ARG A 192 -7.72 -2.01 -5.76
N LEU A 193 -8.27 -0.86 -6.14
CA LEU A 193 -7.65 0.43 -5.86
C LEU A 193 -7.77 0.80 -4.37
N PHE A 194 -8.92 0.48 -3.76
CA PHE A 194 -9.20 0.81 -2.38
C PHE A 194 -9.25 -0.44 -1.50
N ALA A 195 -8.74 -0.31 -0.26
CA ALA A 195 -8.77 -1.40 0.72
C ALA A 195 -10.20 -1.91 1.00
N SER A 196 -11.20 -1.04 0.95
CA SER A 196 -12.61 -1.41 1.10
C SER A 196 -13.11 -2.31 -0.04
N GLU A 197 -12.74 -2.01 -1.28
CA GLU A 197 -13.08 -2.84 -2.44
C GLU A 197 -12.37 -4.19 -2.38
N GLU A 198 -11.10 -4.20 -1.93
CA GLU A 198 -10.33 -5.42 -1.70
C GLU A 198 -11.01 -6.30 -0.64
N ALA A 199 -11.52 -5.70 0.44
CA ALA A 199 -12.27 -6.38 1.49
C ALA A 199 -13.57 -7.02 0.97
N PHE A 200 -14.35 -6.29 0.17
CA PHE A 200 -15.56 -6.84 -0.44
C PHE A 200 -15.23 -8.00 -1.39
N ALA A 201 -14.23 -7.84 -2.24
CA ALA A 201 -13.82 -8.89 -3.19
C ALA A 201 -13.29 -10.15 -2.47
N PHE A 202 -12.53 -9.99 -1.39
CA PHE A 202 -12.08 -11.12 -0.59
C PHE A 202 -13.23 -11.81 0.14
N ALA A 203 -14.20 -11.05 0.67
CA ALA A 203 -15.38 -11.64 1.29
C ALA A 203 -16.20 -12.48 0.30
N ASP A 204 -16.39 -12.00 -0.94
CA ASP A 204 -17.04 -12.79 -1.99
C ASP A 204 -16.25 -14.08 -2.28
N HIS A 205 -14.92 -13.98 -2.39
CA HIS A 205 -14.05 -15.15 -2.58
C HIS A 205 -14.18 -16.17 -1.43
N LEU A 206 -14.27 -15.73 -0.17
CA LEU A 206 -14.46 -16.61 0.98
C LEU A 206 -15.80 -17.34 0.95
N LEU A 207 -16.87 -16.65 0.54
CA LEU A 207 -18.21 -17.22 0.45
C LEU A 207 -18.35 -18.24 -0.69
N GLU A 208 -17.57 -18.06 -1.75
CA GLU A 208 -17.44 -19.02 -2.85
C GLU A 208 -16.58 -20.23 -2.46
N ALA A 209 -15.38 -19.98 -1.91
CA ALA A 209 -14.42 -21.02 -1.54
C ALA A 209 -14.89 -21.89 -0.35
N ARG A 210 -15.69 -21.30 0.55
CA ARG A 210 -16.24 -21.95 1.76
C ARG A 210 -15.20 -22.77 2.54
N PRO A 211 -14.08 -22.15 2.97
CA PRO A 211 -13.11 -22.86 3.77
C PRO A 211 -13.78 -23.39 5.06
N PRO A 212 -13.30 -24.52 5.61
CA PRO A 212 -13.92 -25.19 6.77
C PRO A 212 -13.62 -24.44 8.08
N VAL A 213 -14.08 -23.19 8.16
CA VAL A 213 -13.82 -22.26 9.26
C VAL A 213 -15.14 -21.96 9.98
N PRO A 214 -15.28 -22.37 11.25
CA PRO A 214 -16.49 -22.13 12.02
C PRO A 214 -16.83 -20.64 12.11
N TRP A 215 -18.12 -20.31 12.06
CA TRP A 215 -18.66 -18.94 12.22
C TRP A 215 -18.20 -17.93 11.16
N LEU A 216 -17.47 -18.35 10.12
CA LEU A 216 -16.89 -17.46 9.11
C LEU A 216 -17.93 -16.52 8.50
N THR A 217 -19.10 -17.02 8.14
CA THR A 217 -20.16 -16.20 7.54
C THR A 217 -20.60 -15.07 8.47
N ASP A 218 -20.82 -15.34 9.76
CA ASP A 218 -21.23 -14.32 10.73
C ASP A 218 -20.12 -13.28 10.97
N VAL A 219 -18.86 -13.74 11.05
CA VAL A 219 -17.70 -12.85 11.26
C VAL A 219 -17.42 -11.97 10.05
N VAL A 220 -17.54 -12.51 8.83
CA VAL A 220 -17.46 -11.72 7.59
C VAL A 220 -18.56 -10.67 7.55
N GLN A 221 -19.81 -11.03 7.91
CA GLN A 221 -20.92 -10.06 7.95
C GLN A 221 -20.68 -8.95 8.98
N LEU A 222 -20.08 -9.27 10.13
CA LEU A 222 -19.69 -8.28 11.13
C LEU A 222 -18.66 -7.28 10.58
N ASP A 223 -17.54 -7.76 10.03
CA ASP A 223 -16.50 -6.88 9.47
C ASP A 223 -17.03 -6.03 8.31
N LEU A 224 -17.79 -6.64 7.37
CA LEU A 224 -18.37 -5.90 6.26
C LEU A 224 -19.39 -4.86 6.72
N GLY A 225 -20.17 -5.17 7.76
CA GLY A 225 -21.12 -4.22 8.34
C GLY A 225 -20.42 -3.04 9.02
N LEU A 226 -19.32 -3.28 9.73
CA LEU A 226 -18.47 -2.23 10.31
C LEU A 226 -17.83 -1.37 9.22
N LEU A 227 -17.30 -2.00 8.18
CA LEU A 227 -16.71 -1.31 7.04
C LEU A 227 -17.73 -0.42 6.32
N ARG A 228 -18.95 -0.92 6.05
CA ARG A 228 -20.03 -0.14 5.46
C ARG A 228 -20.44 1.04 6.34
N ALA A 229 -20.60 0.81 7.64
CA ALA A 229 -20.98 1.88 8.57
C ALA A 229 -19.97 3.04 8.55
N ARG A 230 -18.67 2.72 8.45
CA ARG A 230 -17.60 3.72 8.31
C ARG A 230 -17.63 4.43 6.96
N LEU A 231 -17.77 3.69 5.86
CA LEU A 231 -17.77 4.26 4.51
C LEU A 231 -18.97 5.18 4.26
N GLU A 232 -20.14 4.80 4.75
CA GLU A 232 -21.39 5.53 4.56
C GLU A 232 -21.62 6.61 5.63
N GLY A 233 -20.81 6.61 6.70
CA GLY A 233 -21.01 7.49 7.85
C GLY A 233 -22.35 7.30 8.57
N SER A 234 -22.98 6.13 8.39
CA SER A 234 -24.31 5.84 8.94
C SER A 234 -24.39 4.42 9.52
N PRO A 235 -25.19 4.17 10.57
CA PRO A 235 -25.24 2.86 11.20
C PRO A 235 -25.74 1.75 10.25
N CYS A 236 -25.05 0.62 10.22
CA CYS A 236 -25.42 -0.56 9.44
C CYS A 236 -26.09 -1.61 10.35
N THR A 237 -27.12 -2.33 9.88
CA THR A 237 -27.70 -3.45 10.64
C THR A 237 -27.44 -4.78 9.94
N VAL A 238 -26.86 -5.73 10.65
CA VAL A 238 -26.59 -7.09 10.15
C VAL A 238 -27.34 -8.14 10.96
N GLY A 239 -27.64 -9.28 10.31
CA GLY A 239 -28.25 -10.44 10.93
C GLY A 239 -27.23 -11.56 11.09
N LEU A 240 -27.13 -12.15 12.29
CA LEU A 240 -26.15 -13.17 12.64
C LEU A 240 -26.82 -14.40 13.25
N ARG A 241 -26.20 -15.57 13.08
CA ARG A 241 -26.64 -16.83 13.67
C ARG A 241 -25.96 -17.18 15.00
N THR A 242 -24.89 -16.45 15.29
CA THR A 242 -24.05 -16.60 16.48
C THR A 242 -24.04 -15.29 17.27
N ASP A 243 -23.93 -15.40 18.60
CA ASP A 243 -23.86 -14.24 19.49
C ASP A 243 -22.67 -13.33 19.11
N PRO A 244 -22.93 -12.08 18.66
CA PRO A 244 -21.89 -11.15 18.26
C PRO A 244 -20.95 -10.79 19.40
N THR A 245 -21.44 -10.69 20.64
CA THR A 245 -20.62 -10.29 21.78
C THR A 245 -19.59 -11.37 22.09
N ALA A 246 -19.98 -12.64 22.02
CA ALA A 246 -19.07 -13.76 22.18
C ALA A 246 -17.98 -13.77 21.09
N LEU A 247 -18.38 -13.61 19.81
CA LEU A 247 -17.45 -13.56 18.68
C LEU A 247 -16.44 -12.41 18.82
N LEU A 248 -16.93 -11.18 19.05
CA LEU A 248 -16.09 -9.99 19.15
C LEU A 248 -15.16 -10.02 20.36
N THR A 249 -15.61 -10.57 21.50
CA THR A 249 -14.79 -10.66 22.71
C THR A 249 -13.61 -11.60 22.53
N ASP A 250 -13.85 -12.83 22.08
CA ASP A 250 -12.78 -13.83 21.96
C ASP A 250 -11.84 -13.50 20.80
N LEU A 251 -12.38 -13.14 19.63
CA LEU A 251 -11.56 -12.71 18.51
C LEU A 251 -10.83 -11.39 18.84
N GLY A 252 -11.47 -10.44 19.52
CA GLY A 252 -10.81 -9.23 20.01
C GLY A 252 -9.59 -9.55 20.87
N ALA A 253 -9.69 -10.56 21.73
CA ALA A 253 -8.63 -11.06 22.60
C ALA A 253 -7.64 -12.04 21.93
N GLY A 254 -7.73 -12.27 20.62
CA GLY A 254 -6.78 -13.12 19.91
C GLY A 254 -6.99 -14.62 20.07
N ARG A 255 -8.20 -15.06 20.43
CA ARG A 255 -8.53 -16.48 20.64
C ARG A 255 -9.74 -16.91 19.82
N LEU A 256 -9.87 -18.21 19.61
CA LEU A 256 -11.07 -18.78 18.98
C LEU A 256 -12.25 -18.73 19.95
N PRO A 257 -13.45 -18.37 19.47
CA PRO A 257 -14.68 -18.50 20.25
C PRO A 257 -14.89 -19.94 20.74
N VAL A 258 -15.31 -20.10 22.00
CA VAL A 258 -15.60 -21.43 22.57
C VAL A 258 -17.11 -21.62 22.69
N ALA A 259 -17.68 -22.42 21.77
CA ALA A 259 -19.11 -22.74 21.73
C ALA A 259 -20.03 -21.51 21.92
N PRO A 260 -19.86 -20.45 21.09
CA PRO A 260 -20.63 -19.23 21.25
C PRO A 260 -22.14 -19.50 21.09
N PRO A 261 -23.01 -18.86 21.89
CA PRO A 261 -24.44 -19.06 21.82
C PRO A 261 -24.99 -18.88 20.41
N GLN A 262 -25.91 -19.75 20.02
CA GLN A 262 -26.54 -19.74 18.69
C GLN A 262 -27.96 -19.19 18.79
N GLY A 263 -28.39 -18.41 17.80
CA GLY A 263 -29.68 -17.72 17.79
C GLY A 263 -29.79 -16.75 16.62
N HIS A 264 -30.93 -16.07 16.48
CA HIS A 264 -31.08 -15.02 15.47
C HIS A 264 -30.82 -13.66 16.11
N PHE A 265 -29.66 -13.09 15.86
CA PHE A 265 -29.26 -11.80 16.40
C PHE A 265 -29.37 -10.73 15.32
N ARG A 266 -29.87 -9.54 15.68
CA ARG A 266 -29.77 -8.33 14.85
C ARG A 266 -28.87 -7.34 15.56
N VAL A 267 -27.81 -6.94 14.87
CA VAL A 267 -26.77 -6.08 15.45
C VAL A 267 -26.74 -4.80 14.66
N ARG A 268 -26.83 -3.67 15.37
CA ARG A 268 -26.63 -2.34 14.80
C ARG A 268 -25.17 -1.95 15.04
N LEU A 269 -24.43 -1.81 13.95
CA LEU A 269 -23.03 -1.45 13.90
C LEU A 269 -22.90 0.05 13.62
N VAL A 270 -22.01 0.71 14.35
CA VAL A 270 -21.72 2.14 14.25
C VAL A 270 -20.22 2.33 14.10
N ASP A 271 -19.79 3.46 13.51
CA ASP A 271 -18.37 3.82 13.51
C ASP A 271 -18.04 4.55 14.81
N ASP A 272 -17.39 3.86 15.74
CA ASP A 272 -16.96 4.43 17.03
C ASP A 272 -15.88 5.53 16.87
N GLY A 273 -15.37 5.75 15.65
CA GLY A 273 -14.41 6.79 15.30
C GLY A 273 -15.03 8.11 14.81
N ALA A 274 -16.34 8.17 14.58
CA ALA A 274 -17.02 9.41 14.20
C ALA A 274 -17.17 10.31 15.44
N PRO A 275 -16.73 11.58 15.41
CA PRO A 275 -17.06 12.51 16.49
C PRO A 275 -18.59 12.67 16.57
N ALA A 276 -19.12 12.56 17.78
CA ALA A 276 -20.54 12.74 18.10
C ALA A 276 -21.04 14.16 17.79
#